data_AF-A0A1H7IU19-F1
#
_entry.id   AF-A0A1H7IU19-F1
#
_cell.length_a   1.000
_cell.length_b   1.000
_cell.length_c   1.000
_cell.angle_alpha   90.00
_cell.angle_beta   90.00
_cell.angle_gamma   90.00
#
_symmetry.space_group_name_H-M   'P 1'
#
loop_
_entity.id
_entity.type
_entity.pdbx_description
1 polymer ?
#
loop_
_entity_poly.entity_id
_entity_poly.type
_entity_poly.pdbx_seq_one_letter_code
_entity_poly.pdbx_strand_id
1 'polypeptide(L)'
;MTRRALVNALLVVAVVALFAVPLLVDGGTSGYGGTDAAVTEELEADGYTPWFESFFSPAGEVESGLFALQAALGGGVLGYVLGRLRGRRTAATATATAIAAATATTTTSGGTAAEADRR
;
A
#
# COMPACT_ATOMS: atom_id res chain seq x y z
N MET A 1 -4.10 -18.50 -14.73
CA MET A 1 -3.89 -17.55 -13.61
C MET A 1 -3.59 -18.34 -12.35
N THR A 2 -2.46 -18.14 -11.68
CA THR A 2 -2.25 -18.75 -10.35
C THR A 2 -3.29 -18.16 -9.39
N ARG A 3 -3.91 -18.97 -8.53
CA ARG A 3 -4.97 -18.51 -7.60
C ARG A 3 -4.58 -17.24 -6.84
N ARG A 4 -3.29 -17.11 -6.49
CA ARG A 4 -2.72 -15.95 -5.79
C ARG A 4 -2.69 -14.68 -6.64
N ALA A 5 -2.34 -14.79 -7.93
CA ALA A 5 -2.35 -13.64 -8.83
C ALA A 5 -3.79 -13.14 -9.06
N LEU A 6 -4.76 -14.06 -9.16
CA LEU A 6 -6.17 -13.71 -9.28
C LEU A 6 -6.69 -13.04 -8.00
N VAL A 7 -6.35 -13.56 -6.83
CA VAL A 7 -6.74 -12.95 -5.54
C VAL A 7 -6.14 -11.55 -5.38
N ASN A 8 -4.86 -11.36 -5.70
CA ASN A 8 -4.23 -10.04 -5.65
C ASN A 8 -4.89 -9.06 -6.62
N ALA A 9 -5.18 -9.48 -7.85
CA ALA A 9 -5.88 -8.65 -8.82
C ALA A 9 -7.28 -8.26 -8.31
N LEU A 10 -8.02 -9.20 -7.73
CA LEU A 10 -9.32 -8.92 -7.09
C LEU A 10 -9.21 -7.94 -5.93
N LEU A 11 -8.20 -8.06 -5.07
CA LEU A 11 -7.98 -7.13 -3.96
C LEU A 11 -7.67 -5.72 -4.46
N VAL A 12 -6.84 -5.58 -5.49
CA VAL A 12 -6.54 -4.27 -6.10
C VAL A 12 -7.82 -3.67 -6.71
N VAL A 13 -8.58 -4.46 -7.46
CA VAL A 13 -9.86 -4.01 -8.04
C VAL A 13 -10.86 -3.61 -6.95
N ALA A 14 -10.94 -4.37 -5.86
CA ALA A 14 -11.83 -4.06 -4.74
C ALA A 14 -11.43 -2.74 -4.05
N VAL A 15 -10.13 -2.48 -3.86
CA VAL A 15 -9.65 -1.19 -3.33
C VAL A 15 -10.00 -0.06 -4.28
N VAL A 16 -9.75 -0.20 -5.58
CA VAL A 16 -10.11 0.84 -6.57
C VAL A 16 -11.62 1.09 -6.58
N ALA A 17 -12.43 0.03 -6.53
CA ALA A 17 -13.89 0.14 -6.48
C ALA A 17 -14.36 0.85 -5.19
N LEU A 18 -13.69 0.63 -4.05
CA LEU A 18 -14.02 1.30 -2.80
C LEU A 18 -13.90 2.82 -2.88
N PHE A 19 -12.96 3.34 -3.67
CA PHE A 19 -12.83 4.78 -3.93
C PHE A 19 -13.71 5.25 -5.09
N ALA A 20 -13.75 4.50 -6.19
CA ALA A 20 -14.44 4.90 -7.40
C ALA A 20 -15.97 4.86 -7.29
N VAL A 21 -16.54 3.87 -6.60
CA VAL A 21 -18.00 3.74 -6.47
C VAL A 21 -18.62 4.94 -5.73
N PRO A 22 -18.13 5.35 -4.55
CA PRO A 22 -18.64 6.56 -3.89
C PRO A 22 -18.49 7.81 -4.75
N LEU A 23 -17.34 7.99 -5.41
CA LEU A 23 -17.06 9.13 -6.30
C LEU A 23 -18.06 9.21 -7.47
N LEU A 24 -18.42 8.07 -8.07
CA LEU A 24 -19.38 8.02 -9.18
C LEU A 24 -20.83 8.19 -8.71
N VAL A 25 -21.18 7.66 -7.53
CA VAL A 25 -22.54 7.75 -6.98
C VAL A 25 -22.85 9.18 -6.51
N ASP A 26 -21.87 9.83 -5.88
CA ASP A 26 -22.00 11.19 -5.37
C ASP A 26 -21.73 12.27 -6.45
N GLY A 27 -21.09 11.90 -7.56
CA GLY A 27 -20.79 12.80 -8.66
C GLY A 27 -19.76 13.89 -8.34
N GLY A 28 -19.03 13.74 -7.23
CA GLY A 28 -18.07 14.75 -6.74
C GLY A 28 -18.74 16.00 -6.17
N THR A 29 -19.98 15.87 -5.70
CA THR A 29 -20.78 16.99 -5.16
C THR A 29 -20.67 17.13 -3.65
N SER A 30 -20.33 16.05 -2.94
CA SER A 30 -20.01 16.09 -1.51
C SER A 30 -18.63 16.70 -1.29
N GLY A 31 -18.59 17.74 -0.47
CA GLY A 31 -17.34 18.26 0.04
C GLY A 31 -16.69 17.18 0.90
N TYR A 32 -15.58 16.61 0.44
CA TYR A 32 -14.71 15.76 1.26
C TYR A 32 -13.96 16.60 2.31
N GLY A 33 -14.70 17.41 3.06
CA GLY A 33 -14.21 18.22 4.15
C GLY A 33 -13.91 17.37 5.37
N GLY A 34 -13.00 17.85 6.21
CA GLY A 34 -12.76 17.24 7.51
C GLY A 34 -14.03 17.19 8.35
N THR A 35 -14.05 16.32 9.36
CA THR A 35 -15.18 16.17 10.29
C THR A 35 -15.62 17.47 10.97
N ASP A 36 -14.74 18.47 11.02
CA ASP A 36 -15.01 19.79 11.59
C ASP A 36 -16.01 20.61 10.77
N ALA A 37 -15.99 20.46 9.43
CA ALA A 37 -16.91 21.17 8.54
C ALA A 37 -18.37 20.72 8.73
N ALA A 38 -18.58 19.40 8.92
CA ALA A 38 -19.91 18.84 9.19
C ALA A 38 -20.48 19.28 10.55
N VAL A 39 -19.61 19.40 11.56
CA VAL A 39 -19.99 19.80 12.92
C VAL A 39 -20.35 21.28 12.99
N THR A 40 -19.65 22.13 12.23
CA THR A 40 -19.93 23.57 12.14
C THR A 40 -21.30 23.85 11.53
N GLU A 41 -21.66 23.15 10.44
CA GLU A 41 -22.99 23.28 9.80
C GLU A 41 -24.14 22.93 10.76
N GLU A 42 -23.96 21.89 11.58
CA GLU A 42 -24.97 21.43 12.54
C GLU A 42 -25.09 22.38 13.75
N LEU A 43 -23.96 22.93 14.22
CA LEU A 43 -23.92 23.91 15.32
C LEU A 43 -24.55 25.26 14.94
N GLU A 44 -24.35 25.74 13.70
CA GLU A 44 -24.98 26.97 13.23
C GLU A 44 -26.51 26.83 13.10
N ALA A 45 -27.00 25.64 12.75
CA ALA A 45 -28.44 25.35 12.67
C ALA A 45 -29.14 25.41 14.05
N ASP A 46 -28.43 25.06 15.13
CA ASP A 46 -28.91 25.15 16.52
C ASP A 46 -28.71 26.53 17.15
N GLY A 47 -28.29 27.54 16.36
CA GLY A 47 -28.13 28.92 16.81
C GLY A 47 -26.88 29.15 17.66
N TYR A 48 -25.90 28.26 17.58
CA TYR A 48 -24.63 28.40 18.29
C TYR A 48 -23.75 29.45 17.61
N THR A 49 -23.44 30.53 18.32
CA THR A 49 -22.50 31.55 17.82
C THR A 49 -21.07 31.14 18.15
N PRO A 50 -20.16 30.97 17.16
CA PRO A 50 -18.77 30.62 17.42
C PRO A 50 -18.11 31.66 18.33
N TRP A 51 -17.47 31.18 19.40
CA TRP A 51 -16.80 32.01 20.41
C TRP A 51 -15.41 32.49 19.98
N PHE A 52 -14.95 32.04 18.80
CA PHE A 52 -13.73 32.45 18.15
C PHE A 52 -13.94 32.35 16.63
N GLU A 53 -13.71 33.45 15.91
CA GLU A 53 -13.74 33.49 14.46
C GLU A 53 -12.31 33.62 13.95
N SER A 54 -11.90 32.72 13.06
CA SER A 54 -10.55 32.75 12.48
C SER A 54 -10.37 34.03 11.67
N PHE A 55 -9.50 34.93 12.14
CA PHE A 55 -9.14 36.20 11.48
C PHE A 55 -8.57 36.00 10.05
N PHE A 56 -8.21 34.75 9.71
CA PHE A 56 -7.80 34.29 8.39
C PHE A 56 -8.39 32.89 8.19
N SER A 57 -9.33 32.75 7.25
CA SER A 57 -9.77 31.45 6.76
C SER A 57 -8.80 30.99 5.67
N PRO A 58 -7.95 29.97 5.89
CA PRO A 58 -7.22 29.39 4.77
C PRO A 58 -8.25 28.84 3.77
N ALA A 59 -8.11 29.16 2.49
CA ALA A 59 -8.98 28.59 1.45
C ALA A 59 -8.99 27.05 1.62
N GLY A 60 -10.18 26.43 1.74
CA GLY A 60 -10.32 25.01 2.10
C GLY A 60 -9.59 24.01 1.18
N GLU A 61 -9.18 24.47 0.00
CA GLU A 61 -8.31 23.76 -0.94
C GLU A 61 -6.90 23.49 -0.37
N VAL A 62 -6.37 24.41 0.43
CA VAL A 62 -5.03 24.29 1.05
C VAL A 62 -5.06 23.27 2.19
N GLU A 63 -6.12 23.24 2.98
CA GLU A 63 -6.28 22.27 4.09
C GLU A 63 -6.41 20.84 3.57
N SER A 64 -7.31 20.62 2.60
CA SER A 64 -7.47 19.33 1.92
C SER A 64 -6.20 18.91 1.17
N GLY A 65 -5.47 19.86 0.57
CA GLY A 65 -4.17 19.64 -0.05
C GLY A 65 -3.09 19.15 0.92
N LEU A 66 -3.04 19.70 2.14
CA LEU A 66 -2.10 19.27 3.18
C LEU A 66 -2.42 17.85 3.68
N PHE A 67 -3.69 17.51 3.86
CA PHE A 67 -4.11 16.15 4.19
C PHE A 67 -3.79 15.15 3.07
N ALA A 68 -4.04 15.52 1.81
CA ALA A 68 -3.70 14.69 0.66
C ALA A 68 -2.18 14.44 0.57
N LEU A 69 -1.37 15.47 0.85
CA LEU A 69 0.10 15.35 0.90
C LEU A 69 0.56 14.38 1.99
N GLN A 70 -0.02 14.50 3.20
CA GLN A 70 0.28 13.58 4.31
C GLN A 70 -0.08 12.14 3.96
N ALA A 71 -1.25 11.92 3.35
CA ALA A 71 -1.68 10.61 2.90
C ALA A 71 -0.75 10.04 1.82
N ALA A 72 -0.33 10.86 0.85
CA ALA A 72 0.59 10.45 -0.21
C ALA A 72 1.96 10.02 0.35
N LEU A 73 2.51 10.79 1.29
CA LEU A 73 3.77 10.46 1.95
C LEU A 73 3.65 9.17 2.79
N GLY A 74 2.60 9.05 3.60
CA GLY A 74 2.35 7.85 4.42
C GLY A 74 2.17 6.58 3.58
N GLY A 75 1.37 6.67 2.52
CA GLY A 75 1.16 5.58 1.57
C GLY A 75 2.44 5.18 0.81
N GLY A 76 3.23 6.18 0.39
CA GLY A 76 4.52 5.96 -0.29
C GLY A 76 5.53 5.22 0.59
N VAL A 77 5.70 5.64 1.84
CA VAL A 77 6.60 4.97 2.79
C VAL A 77 6.15 3.54 3.07
N LEU A 78 4.86 3.34 3.35
CA LEU A 78 4.32 2.01 3.63
C LEU A 78 4.48 1.07 2.43
N GLY A 79 4.19 1.56 1.22
CA GLY A 79 4.38 0.83 -0.03
C GLY A 79 5.84 0.42 -0.25
N TYR A 80 6.79 1.35 -0.05
CA TYR A 80 8.22 1.07 -0.15
C TYR A 80 8.68 0.00 0.84
N VAL A 81 8.26 0.08 2.11
CA VAL A 81 8.63 -0.88 3.15
C VAL A 81 8.09 -2.27 2.84
N LEU A 82 6.81 -2.39 2.48
CA LEU A 82 6.21 -3.67 2.08
C LEU A 82 6.90 -4.26 0.85
N GLY A 83 7.20 -3.42 -0.16
CA GLY A 83 7.94 -3.82 -1.36
C GLY A 83 9.34 -4.35 -1.03
N ARG A 84 10.10 -3.61 -0.21
CA ARG A 84 11.46 -4.00 0.23
C ARG A 84 11.45 -5.31 1.02
N LEU A 85 10.49 -5.49 1.94
CA LEU A 85 10.35 -6.73 2.72
C LEU A 85 10.02 -7.93 1.81
N ARG A 86 9.16 -7.73 0.80
CA ARG A 86 8.83 -8.78 -0.18
C ARG A 86 10.06 -9.16 -1.01
N GLY A 87 10.81 -8.18 -1.49
CA GLY A 87 12.04 -8.39 -2.27
C GLY A 87 13.12 -9.16 -1.50
N ARG A 88 13.32 -8.83 -0.21
CA ARG A 88 14.27 -9.55 0.66
C ARG A 88 13.95 -11.03 0.79
N ARG A 89 12.66 -11.39 0.92
CA ARG A 89 12.23 -12.79 1.03
C ARG A 89 12.50 -13.54 -0.27
N THR A 90 12.20 -12.94 -1.43
CA THR A 90 12.47 -13.54 -2.73
C THR A 90 13.97 -13.76 -2.94
N ALA A 91 14.81 -12.78 -2.61
CA ALA A 91 16.27 -12.91 -2.70
C ALA A 91 16.81 -14.01 -1.78
N ALA A 92 16.34 -14.10 -0.53
CA ALA A 92 16.76 -15.15 0.40
C ALA A 92 16.41 -16.57 -0.11
N THR A 93 15.21 -16.76 -0.67
CA THR A 93 14.81 -18.04 -1.27
C THR A 93 15.63 -18.38 -2.52
N ALA A 94 15.95 -17.38 -3.36
CA ALA A 94 16.79 -17.58 -4.54
C ALA A 94 18.22 -18.00 -4.15
N THR A 95 18.82 -17.34 -3.15
CA THR A 95 20.15 -17.71 -2.63
C THR A 95 20.17 -19.12 -2.05
N ALA A 96 19.17 -19.50 -1.25
CA ALA A 96 19.07 -20.84 -0.67
C ALA A 96 18.94 -21.93 -1.76
N THR A 97 18.18 -21.64 -2.82
CA THR A 97 18.01 -22.56 -3.97
C THR A 97 19.31 -22.69 -4.76
N ALA A 98 20.03 -21.59 -4.98
CA ALA A 98 21.33 -21.60 -5.67
C ALA A 98 22.39 -22.39 -4.89
N ILE A 99 22.44 -22.23 -3.56
CA ILE A 99 23.34 -23.00 -2.69
C ILE A 99 23.00 -24.49 -2.76
N ALA A 100 21.72 -24.86 -2.65
CA ALA A 100 21.29 -26.26 -2.74
C ALA A 100 21.64 -26.90 -4.09
N ALA A 101 21.46 -26.16 -5.20
CA ALA A 101 21.85 -26.62 -6.55
C ALA A 101 23.36 -26.78 -6.70
N ALA A 102 24.16 -25.86 -6.15
CA ALA A 102 25.62 -25.97 -6.13
C ALA A 102 26.09 -27.19 -5.32
N THR A 103 25.48 -27.45 -4.16
CA THR A 103 25.81 -28.62 -3.33
C THR A 103 25.47 -29.94 -4.05
N ALA A 104 24.31 -30.04 -4.70
CA ALA A 104 23.91 -31.22 -5.46
C ALA A 104 24.83 -31.53 -6.66
N THR A 105 25.34 -30.48 -7.32
CA THR A 105 26.25 -30.61 -8.45
C THR A 105 27.61 -31.16 -8.01
N THR A 106 28.13 -30.70 -6.87
CA THR A 106 29.40 -31.17 -6.29
C THR A 106 29.32 -32.61 -5.79
N THR A 107 28.18 -33.03 -5.24
CA THR A 107 27.98 -34.43 -4.79
C THR A 107 27.92 -35.40 -5.97
N THR A 108 27.39 -34.98 -7.12
CA THR A 108 27.26 -35.84 -8.31
C THR A 108 28.60 -36.05 -9.02
N SER A 109 29.46 -35.02 -9.09
CA SER A 109 30.79 -35.13 -9.73
C SER A 109 31.84 -35.81 -8.84
N GLY A 110 31.73 -35.69 -7.51
CA GLY A 110 32.62 -36.39 -6.57
C GLY A 110 32.40 -37.90 -6.52
N GLY A 111 31.16 -38.37 -6.70
CA GLY A 111 30.82 -39.80 -6.72
C GLY A 111 31.39 -40.54 -7.94
N THR A 112 31.45 -39.90 -9.10
CA THR A 112 32.01 -40.50 -10.32
C THR A 112 33.53 -40.60 -10.33
N ALA A 113 34.24 -39.66 -9.68
CA ALA A 113 35.69 -39.70 -9.57
C ALA A 113 36.16 -40.75 -8.54
N ALA A 114 35.45 -40.88 -7.40
CA ALA A 114 35.77 -41.86 -6.36
C ALA A 114 35.46 -43.32 -6.74
N GLU A 115 34.55 -43.55 -7.71
CA GLU A 115 34.25 -44.88 -8.26
C GLU A 115 35.21 -45.26 -9.41
N ALA A 116 35.74 -44.29 -10.17
CA ALA A 116 36.70 -44.53 -11.25
C ALA A 116 38.11 -44.87 -10.74
N ASP A 117 38.51 -44.35 -9.57
CA ASP A 117 39.80 -44.69 -8.91
C ASP A 117 39.77 -46.04 -8.18
N ARG A 118 38.59 -46.67 -8.09
CA ARG A 118 38.37 -47.95 -7.38
C ARG A 118 38.27 -49.16 -8.33
N ARG A 119 38.57 -49.00 -9.62
CA ARG A 119 38.61 -50.05 -10.66
C ARG A 119 39.99 -50.11 -11.32
#